data_AF-A0A1T5FHI2-F1
#
_entry.id   AF-A0A1T5FHI2-F1
#
_cell.length_a   1.000
_cell.length_b   1.000
_cell.length_c   1.000
_cell.angle_alpha   90.00
_cell.angle_beta   90.00
_cell.angle_gamma   90.00
#
_symmetry.space_group_name_H-M   'P 1'
#
loop_
_entity.id
_entity.type
_entity.pdbx_description
1 polymer ?
#
loop_
_entity_poly.entity_id
_entity_poly.type
_entity_poly.pdbx_seq_one_letter_code
_entity_poly.pdbx_strand_id
1 'polypeptide(L)'
;MVVNRRGIMKNIGFLVVFGAIALFTSCRKDNTPNPFDPNAPKPTKPVERPASINIVGDTADVTTSTQAGVVIMGGGADVDAALKWMIARSGGGDVVVIRATGTDAYNAYIKGLGTVNSVETLKIDSRKLADDARVAHIIRNAEMLFIAGGDQADYVGYWKGTKTMAAINYLLAEKKVPVGGTSAGAAILGNYYFSAERGGVESADALANPYGQRVSIGRDDLLKAPFLQNVITDQHFTQRDRQGRSAVFLGRIMKDWNKTPYGIAVDEKTAVCIDANGMAEVLGTNRAFFLKTDGSKKAEVFEDGKPVTWNNGGKAIEVTAIAGTATNNRFNMTTFEPASTAGWEKYWWSVVNGNWSQSAR
;
A
#
# COMPACT_ATOMS: atom_id res chain seq x y z
N MET A 1 -53.13 -12.55 -53.92
CA MET A 1 -54.26 -12.90 -54.81
C MET A 1 -55.53 -12.74 -53.99
N VAL A 2 -56.44 -11.93 -54.49
CA VAL A 2 -57.78 -11.57 -53.99
C VAL A 2 -58.57 -12.86 -53.69
N VAL A 3 -59.43 -12.96 -52.66
CA VAL A 3 -60.86 -12.65 -52.76
C VAL A 3 -61.53 -12.67 -51.38
N ASN A 4 -62.25 -11.57 -51.15
CA ASN A 4 -63.28 -11.27 -50.17
C ASN A 4 -64.58 -12.04 -50.47
N ARG A 5 -65.31 -12.55 -49.47
CA ARG A 5 -66.77 -12.71 -49.57
C ARG A 5 -67.47 -12.36 -48.25
N ARG A 6 -68.30 -11.33 -48.37
CA ARG A 6 -69.31 -10.85 -47.43
C ARG A 6 -70.58 -11.71 -47.49
N GLY A 7 -71.35 -11.67 -46.40
CA GLY A 7 -72.81 -11.77 -46.37
C GLY A 7 -73.29 -12.76 -45.28
N ILE A 8 -74.33 -12.52 -44.47
CA ILE A 8 -75.43 -11.54 -44.45
C ILE A 8 -75.99 -11.53 -43.00
N MET A 9 -76.49 -10.37 -42.56
CA MET A 9 -77.21 -10.13 -41.30
C MET A 9 -78.47 -10.98 -41.10
N LYS A 10 -78.82 -11.25 -39.83
CA LYS A 10 -80.20 -11.10 -39.30
C LYS A 10 -80.22 -10.99 -37.78
N ASN A 11 -80.66 -9.83 -37.30
CA ASN A 11 -81.04 -9.49 -35.92
C ASN A 11 -82.36 -10.18 -35.53
N ILE A 12 -82.41 -10.87 -34.39
CA ILE A 12 -83.53 -11.04 -33.43
C ILE A 12 -82.85 -11.65 -32.17
N GLY A 13 -83.05 -11.31 -30.90
CA GLY A 13 -83.94 -10.44 -30.14
C GLY A 13 -83.64 -10.75 -28.67
N PHE A 14 -83.79 -9.74 -27.83
CA PHE A 14 -83.45 -9.65 -26.40
C PHE A 14 -84.00 -10.78 -25.50
N LEU A 15 -83.18 -11.32 -24.59
CA LEU A 15 -83.58 -11.58 -23.19
C LEU A 15 -82.33 -11.71 -22.30
N VAL A 16 -82.05 -10.69 -21.50
CA VAL A 16 -80.98 -10.69 -20.48
C VAL A 16 -81.59 -11.17 -19.17
N VAL A 17 -81.10 -12.30 -18.65
CA VAL A 17 -81.35 -12.75 -17.26
C VAL A 17 -80.15 -12.33 -16.43
N PHE A 18 -80.36 -11.42 -15.48
CA PHE A 18 -79.36 -10.99 -14.50
C PHE A 18 -79.09 -12.11 -13.48
N GLY A 19 -77.92 -12.74 -13.57
CA GLY A 19 -77.35 -13.57 -12.50
C GLY A 19 -76.37 -12.72 -11.68
N ALA A 20 -76.72 -12.43 -10.43
CA ALA A 20 -75.84 -11.73 -9.50
C ALA A 20 -74.70 -12.65 -9.03
N ILE A 21 -73.48 -12.40 -9.50
CA ILE A 21 -72.25 -12.97 -8.95
C ILE A 21 -71.69 -11.96 -7.95
N ALA A 22 -71.79 -12.27 -6.66
CA ALA A 22 -71.14 -11.51 -5.59
C ALA A 22 -69.63 -11.84 -5.59
N LEU A 23 -68.82 -10.95 -6.17
CA LEU A 23 -67.37 -10.95 -6.01
C LEU A 23 -67.02 -10.28 -4.68
N PHE A 24 -66.69 -11.06 -3.66
CA PHE A 24 -66.07 -10.55 -2.44
C PHE A 24 -64.62 -10.18 -2.73
N THR A 25 -64.36 -8.92 -3.08
CA THR A 25 -63.02 -8.35 -3.07
C THR A 25 -62.60 -8.11 -1.62
N SER A 26 -61.90 -9.09 -1.04
CA SER A 26 -61.13 -8.90 0.19
C SER A 26 -59.97 -7.96 -0.09
N CYS A 27 -60.07 -6.71 0.34
CA CYS A 27 -58.93 -5.81 0.43
C CYS A 27 -58.00 -6.34 1.52
N ARG A 28 -56.92 -7.02 1.11
CA ARG A 28 -55.81 -7.33 2.01
C ARG A 28 -55.18 -6.00 2.40
N LYS A 29 -55.20 -5.64 3.69
CA LYS A 29 -54.40 -4.52 4.21
C LYS A 29 -52.94 -4.83 3.91
N ASP A 30 -52.33 -4.11 2.99
CA ASP A 30 -50.88 -4.09 2.84
C ASP A 30 -50.28 -3.50 4.12
N ASN A 31 -49.51 -4.30 4.84
CA ASN A 31 -48.71 -3.88 6.00
C ASN A 31 -47.48 -3.07 5.53
N THR A 32 -47.67 -2.11 4.64
CA THR A 32 -46.61 -1.14 4.34
C THR A 32 -46.59 -0.12 5.48
N PRO A 33 -45.46 0.06 6.19
CA PRO A 33 -45.36 1.04 7.27
C PRO A 33 -45.74 2.43 6.78
N ASN A 34 -46.60 3.13 7.51
CA ASN A 34 -46.97 4.51 7.21
C ASN A 34 -45.70 5.38 7.24
N PRO A 35 -45.27 5.98 6.12
CA PRO A 35 -44.05 6.78 6.06
C PRO A 35 -44.13 8.09 6.87
N PHE A 36 -45.31 8.42 7.42
CA PHE A 36 -45.57 9.58 8.26
C PHE A 36 -45.95 9.22 9.70
N ASP A 37 -45.75 7.98 10.16
CA ASP A 37 -45.94 7.64 11.58
C ASP A 37 -44.90 8.38 12.43
N PRO A 38 -45.31 9.32 13.31
CA PRO A 38 -44.39 10.07 14.16
C PRO A 38 -43.63 9.19 15.17
N ASN A 39 -44.08 7.94 15.38
CA ASN A 39 -43.44 6.95 16.22
C ASN A 39 -42.67 5.88 15.42
N ALA A 40 -42.65 5.94 14.08
CA ALA A 40 -41.82 5.04 13.29
C ALA A 40 -40.34 5.27 13.64
N PRO A 41 -39.52 4.20 13.76
CA PRO A 41 -38.09 4.35 13.87
C PRO A 41 -37.60 5.21 12.71
N LYS A 42 -36.90 6.31 13.02
CA LYS A 42 -36.25 7.11 11.97
C LYS A 42 -35.39 6.16 11.12
N PRO A 43 -35.44 6.26 9.78
CA PRO A 43 -34.50 5.53 8.94
C PRO A 43 -33.10 5.77 9.48
N THR A 44 -32.37 4.69 9.76
CA THR A 44 -30.97 4.81 10.13
C THR A 44 -30.28 5.55 8.99
N LYS A 45 -29.73 6.73 9.28
CA LYS A 45 -28.91 7.43 8.29
C LYS A 45 -27.83 6.45 7.84
N PRO A 46 -27.60 6.28 6.52
CA PRO A 46 -26.50 5.48 6.04
C PRO A 46 -25.22 5.92 6.75
N VAL A 47 -24.43 4.96 7.22
CA VAL A 47 -23.13 5.27 7.80
C VAL A 47 -22.28 5.88 6.70
N GLU A 48 -22.03 7.19 6.78
CA GLU A 48 -21.19 7.87 5.81
C GLU A 48 -19.74 7.36 5.93
N ARG A 49 -19.21 6.78 4.85
CA ARG A 49 -17.83 6.30 4.73
C ARG A 49 -17.05 7.22 3.80
N PRO A 50 -16.62 8.41 4.26
CA PRO A 50 -15.83 9.32 3.42
C PRO A 50 -14.58 8.61 2.88
N ALA A 51 -14.11 9.03 1.70
CA ALA A 51 -13.02 8.41 0.96
C ALA A 51 -13.26 6.97 0.46
N SER A 52 -14.25 6.23 0.97
CA SER A 52 -14.57 4.89 0.48
C SER A 52 -15.04 4.95 -0.96
N ILE A 53 -14.34 4.24 -1.84
CA ILE A 53 -14.70 4.16 -3.27
C ILE A 53 -15.38 2.84 -3.62
N ASN A 54 -15.09 1.75 -2.90
CA ASN A 54 -15.83 0.48 -2.99
C ASN A 54 -15.46 -0.46 -1.82
N ILE A 55 -16.36 -1.39 -1.53
CA ILE A 55 -16.18 -2.49 -0.58
C ILE A 55 -16.65 -3.80 -1.22
N VAL A 56 -15.90 -4.89 -1.01
CA VAL A 56 -16.34 -6.26 -1.33
C VAL A 56 -16.27 -7.14 -0.10
N GLY A 57 -17.22 -8.05 0.08
CA GLY A 57 -17.32 -8.93 1.26
C GLY A 57 -18.40 -8.48 2.24
N ASP A 58 -18.29 -8.91 3.50
CA ASP A 58 -19.25 -8.55 4.55
C ASP A 58 -18.92 -7.16 5.12
N THR A 59 -19.91 -6.28 5.21
CA THR A 59 -19.72 -4.92 5.72
C THR A 59 -19.77 -4.83 7.25
N ALA A 60 -20.13 -5.91 7.94
CA ALA A 60 -20.06 -5.99 9.40
C ALA A 60 -18.59 -6.11 9.85
N ASP A 61 -18.17 -5.20 10.72
CA ASP A 61 -16.83 -5.17 11.32
C ASP A 61 -16.56 -6.45 12.11
N VAL A 62 -15.37 -7.02 11.93
CA VAL A 62 -14.94 -8.20 12.69
C VAL A 62 -13.61 -7.94 13.38
N THR A 63 -13.42 -8.56 14.54
CA THR A 63 -12.11 -8.62 15.19
C THR A 63 -11.57 -10.04 15.12
N THR A 64 -10.36 -10.19 14.58
CA THR A 64 -9.67 -11.47 14.51
C THR A 64 -8.38 -11.44 15.31
N SER A 65 -7.76 -12.61 15.50
CA SER A 65 -6.41 -12.70 16.04
C SER A 65 -5.40 -12.39 14.93
N THR A 66 -4.70 -11.27 15.06
CA THR A 66 -3.72 -10.80 14.07
C THR A 66 -2.27 -11.02 14.51
N GLN A 67 -1.36 -11.03 13.54
CA GLN A 67 0.08 -11.00 13.78
C GLN A 67 0.70 -9.78 13.10
N ALA A 68 1.61 -9.09 13.77
CA ALA A 68 2.31 -7.96 13.18
C ALA A 68 3.14 -8.40 11.96
N GLY A 69 3.27 -7.48 11.00
CA GLY A 69 4.17 -7.67 9.87
C GLY A 69 4.26 -6.42 9.02
N VAL A 70 5.39 -6.25 8.33
CA VAL A 70 5.59 -5.15 7.38
C VAL A 70 5.94 -5.71 6.01
N VAL A 71 5.27 -5.25 4.95
CA VAL A 71 5.60 -5.63 3.56
C VAL A 71 6.07 -4.43 2.76
N ILE A 72 7.29 -4.51 2.23
CA ILE A 72 7.88 -3.50 1.33
C ILE A 72 7.93 -4.13 -0.06
N MET A 73 7.03 -3.73 -0.96
CA MET A 73 6.93 -4.28 -2.31
C MET A 73 7.48 -3.31 -3.37
N GLY A 74 8.32 -3.80 -4.27
CA GLY A 74 9.09 -2.94 -5.18
C GLY A 74 8.30 -2.37 -6.36
N GLY A 75 7.01 -2.66 -6.50
CA GLY A 75 6.18 -2.19 -7.61
C GLY A 75 6.20 -3.12 -8.83
N GLY A 76 5.68 -2.62 -9.95
CA GLY A 76 5.41 -3.45 -11.14
C GLY A 76 4.14 -4.27 -10.92
N ALA A 77 4.13 -5.53 -11.35
CA ALA A 77 3.06 -6.45 -10.95
C ALA A 77 3.22 -6.83 -9.47
N ASP A 78 2.12 -6.87 -8.73
CA ASP A 78 2.15 -7.21 -7.31
C ASP A 78 2.54 -8.67 -7.07
N VAL A 79 3.06 -8.94 -5.87
CA VAL A 79 3.54 -10.27 -5.47
C VAL A 79 2.45 -10.98 -4.68
N ASP A 80 1.72 -11.89 -5.35
CA ASP A 80 0.68 -12.74 -4.74
C ASP A 80 1.11 -13.36 -3.41
N ALA A 81 2.33 -13.91 -3.36
CA ALA A 81 2.86 -14.56 -2.16
C ALA A 81 2.96 -13.60 -0.97
N ALA A 82 3.30 -12.33 -1.20
CA ALA A 82 3.39 -11.33 -0.16
C ALA A 82 2.00 -10.89 0.34
N LEU A 83 1.03 -10.72 -0.56
CA LEU A 83 -0.36 -10.43 -0.16
C LEU A 83 -0.98 -11.62 0.60
N LYS A 84 -0.76 -12.85 0.15
CA LYS A 84 -1.16 -14.07 0.88
C LYS A 84 -0.51 -14.16 2.27
N TRP A 85 0.77 -13.76 2.37
CA TRP A 85 1.49 -13.69 3.63
C TRP A 85 0.87 -12.68 4.62
N MET A 86 0.38 -11.54 4.10
CA MET A 86 -0.37 -10.55 4.90
C MET A 86 -1.76 -11.07 5.28
N ILE A 87 -2.50 -11.66 4.34
CA ILE A 87 -3.82 -12.25 4.59
C ILE A 87 -3.75 -13.29 5.72
N ALA A 88 -2.78 -14.19 5.69
CA ALA A 88 -2.58 -15.18 6.75
C ALA A 88 -2.38 -14.54 8.13
N ARG A 89 -1.75 -13.36 8.20
CA ARG A 89 -1.50 -12.60 9.43
C ARG A 89 -2.67 -11.72 9.86
N SER A 90 -3.59 -11.43 8.96
CA SER A 90 -4.83 -10.71 9.25
C SER A 90 -5.87 -11.57 9.97
N GLY A 91 -5.63 -12.88 10.11
CA GLY A 91 -6.61 -13.81 10.69
C GLY A 91 -7.92 -13.91 9.89
N GLY A 92 -7.95 -13.40 8.65
CA GLY A 92 -9.14 -13.33 7.80
C GLY A 92 -10.10 -12.19 8.14
N GLY A 93 -9.63 -11.13 8.81
CA GLY A 93 -10.45 -9.96 9.17
C GLY A 93 -10.65 -8.98 8.02
N ASP A 94 -10.84 -7.69 8.36
CA ASP A 94 -11.09 -6.62 7.41
C ASP A 94 -9.80 -6.06 6.81
N VAL A 95 -9.76 -5.99 5.48
CA VAL A 95 -8.65 -5.40 4.74
C VAL A 95 -9.00 -4.00 4.29
N VAL A 96 -8.14 -3.04 4.60
CA VAL A 96 -8.23 -1.68 4.07
C VAL A 96 -7.09 -1.44 3.08
N VAL A 97 -7.43 -0.95 1.90
CA VAL A 97 -6.48 -0.47 0.90
C VAL A 97 -6.56 1.05 0.88
N ILE A 98 -5.44 1.75 1.07
CA ILE A 98 -5.40 3.21 1.00
C ILE A 98 -4.58 3.69 -0.20
N ARG A 99 -5.05 4.75 -0.85
CA ARG A 99 -4.43 5.36 -2.03
C ARG A 99 -4.84 6.82 -2.18
N ALA A 100 -4.12 7.58 -3.01
CA ALA A 100 -4.47 8.97 -3.36
C ALA A 100 -5.03 9.08 -4.79
N THR A 101 -4.64 8.18 -5.70
CA THR A 101 -5.10 8.19 -7.10
C THR A 101 -5.45 6.79 -7.56
N GLY A 102 -6.36 6.66 -8.53
CA GLY A 102 -6.83 5.40 -9.12
C GLY A 102 -8.08 4.79 -8.48
N THR A 103 -8.30 3.50 -8.67
CA THR A 103 -9.59 2.81 -8.46
C THR A 103 -9.58 1.81 -7.29
N ASP A 104 -10.59 0.95 -7.18
CA ASP A 104 -10.73 -0.12 -6.21
C ASP A 104 -10.19 -1.48 -6.71
N ALA A 105 -9.33 -1.49 -7.74
CA ALA A 105 -8.85 -2.71 -8.40
C ALA A 105 -8.25 -3.78 -7.46
N TYR A 106 -7.75 -3.38 -6.29
CA TYR A 106 -7.25 -4.30 -5.26
C TYR A 106 -8.35 -5.11 -4.57
N ASN A 107 -9.59 -4.63 -4.53
CA ASN A 107 -10.67 -5.25 -3.77
C ASN A 107 -10.91 -6.70 -4.21
N ALA A 108 -11.27 -6.90 -5.47
CA ALA A 108 -11.52 -8.24 -6.03
C ALA A 108 -10.25 -9.10 -6.06
N TYR A 109 -9.11 -8.48 -6.35
CA TYR A 109 -7.82 -9.17 -6.41
C TYR A 109 -7.41 -9.75 -5.05
N ILE A 110 -7.35 -8.95 -3.99
CA ILE A 110 -7.01 -9.42 -2.63
C ILE A 110 -8.04 -10.44 -2.13
N LYS A 111 -9.33 -10.20 -2.36
CA LYS A 111 -10.40 -11.15 -1.99
C LYS A 111 -10.25 -12.51 -2.69
N GLY A 112 -9.68 -12.53 -3.90
CA GLY A 112 -9.40 -13.76 -4.66
C GLY A 112 -8.13 -14.50 -4.23
N LEU A 113 -7.25 -13.89 -3.43
CA LEU A 113 -5.98 -14.50 -3.01
C LEU A 113 -6.09 -15.33 -1.72
N GLY A 114 -7.15 -15.13 -0.93
CA GLY A 114 -7.37 -15.86 0.32
C GLY A 114 -8.64 -15.42 1.06
N THR A 115 -8.89 -16.04 2.20
CA THR A 115 -10.08 -15.74 3.02
C THR A 115 -9.85 -14.47 3.85
N VAL A 116 -10.70 -13.47 3.62
CA VAL A 116 -10.81 -12.22 4.39
C VAL A 116 -12.29 -11.89 4.58
N ASN A 117 -12.67 -11.08 5.57
CA ASN A 117 -14.05 -10.66 5.79
C ASN A 117 -14.50 -9.71 4.68
N SER A 118 -13.80 -8.59 4.58
CA SER A 118 -14.00 -7.58 3.54
C SER A 118 -12.69 -7.03 2.98
N VAL A 119 -12.79 -6.38 1.82
CA VAL A 119 -11.74 -5.49 1.31
C VAL A 119 -12.39 -4.17 0.94
N GLU A 120 -11.96 -3.08 1.57
CA GLU A 120 -12.40 -1.72 1.30
C GLU A 120 -11.24 -0.87 0.79
N THR A 121 -11.46 -0.14 -0.31
CA THR A 121 -10.50 0.86 -0.78
C THR A 121 -10.94 2.26 -0.37
N LEU A 122 -10.03 2.99 0.29
CA LEU A 122 -10.16 4.41 0.59
C LEU A 122 -9.26 5.23 -0.34
N LYS A 123 -9.87 6.14 -1.10
CA LYS A 123 -9.16 7.17 -1.87
C LYS A 123 -9.03 8.46 -1.05
N ILE A 124 -7.91 8.61 -0.38
CA ILE A 124 -7.60 9.71 0.55
C ILE A 124 -6.73 10.73 -0.20
N ASP A 125 -7.37 11.51 -1.07
CA ASP A 125 -6.74 12.41 -2.05
C ASP A 125 -6.78 13.89 -1.68
N SER A 126 -7.04 14.18 -0.41
CA SER A 126 -7.01 15.54 0.12
C SER A 126 -6.70 15.55 1.61
N ARG A 127 -6.13 16.65 2.09
CA ARG A 127 -5.94 16.93 3.53
C ARG A 127 -7.25 16.84 4.33
N LYS A 128 -8.38 17.23 3.72
CA LYS A 128 -9.71 17.16 4.35
C LYS A 128 -10.11 15.71 4.63
N LEU A 129 -9.98 14.83 3.63
CA LEU A 129 -10.27 13.40 3.81
C LEU A 129 -9.26 12.74 4.75
N ALA A 130 -7.97 13.09 4.62
CA ALA A 130 -6.91 12.55 5.45
C ALA A 130 -7.05 12.94 6.93
N ASP A 131 -7.75 14.03 7.25
CA ASP A 131 -8.04 14.46 8.63
C ASP A 131 -9.48 14.16 9.10
N ASP A 132 -10.27 13.46 8.29
CA ASP A 132 -11.63 13.05 8.68
C ASP A 132 -11.55 11.89 9.70
N ALA A 133 -12.21 12.07 10.85
CA ALA A 133 -12.19 11.09 11.92
C ALA A 133 -12.81 9.74 11.52
N ARG A 134 -13.71 9.71 10.54
CA ARG A 134 -14.35 8.49 10.04
C ARG A 134 -13.41 7.70 9.13
N VAL A 135 -12.61 8.38 8.30
CA VAL A 135 -11.52 7.73 7.53
C VAL A 135 -10.53 7.06 8.49
N ALA A 136 -10.09 7.80 9.51
CA ALA A 136 -9.19 7.26 10.52
C ALA A 136 -9.80 6.10 11.30
N HIS A 137 -11.10 6.14 11.60
CA HIS A 137 -11.81 5.05 12.26
C HIS A 137 -11.81 3.76 11.41
N ILE A 138 -12.11 3.85 10.12
CA ILE A 138 -12.05 2.70 9.19
C ILE A 138 -10.65 2.09 9.19
N ILE A 139 -9.60 2.92 9.07
CA ILE A 139 -8.22 2.43 9.09
C ILE A 139 -7.90 1.75 10.42
N ARG A 140 -8.24 2.35 11.57
CA ARG A 140 -7.92 1.79 12.90
C ARG A 140 -8.58 0.43 13.15
N ASN A 141 -9.73 0.16 12.53
CA ASN A 141 -10.42 -1.11 12.68
C ASN A 141 -9.94 -2.19 11.72
N ALA A 142 -9.08 -1.89 10.73
CA ALA A 142 -8.56 -2.91 9.83
C ALA A 142 -7.69 -3.98 10.53
N GLU A 143 -7.80 -5.24 10.10
CA GLU A 143 -6.92 -6.37 10.44
C GLU A 143 -5.78 -6.53 9.42
N MET A 144 -5.81 -5.76 8.33
CA MET A 144 -4.73 -5.65 7.36
C MET A 144 -4.82 -4.30 6.64
N LEU A 145 -3.69 -3.60 6.50
CA LEU A 145 -3.61 -2.37 5.73
C LEU A 145 -2.65 -2.54 4.56
N PHE A 146 -3.08 -2.17 3.36
CA PHE A 146 -2.23 -2.10 2.18
C PHE A 146 -2.21 -0.70 1.55
N ILE A 147 -1.02 -0.14 1.35
CA ILE A 147 -0.80 1.18 0.76
C ILE A 147 -0.42 0.99 -0.71
N ALA A 148 -1.33 1.37 -1.60
CA ALA A 148 -1.13 1.16 -3.03
C ALA A 148 0.02 2.02 -3.61
N GLY A 149 0.42 1.72 -4.85
CA GLY A 149 1.28 2.59 -5.64
C GLY A 149 0.59 3.91 -6.02
N GLY A 150 1.37 4.86 -6.52
CA GLY A 150 0.92 6.21 -6.85
C GLY A 150 2.09 7.20 -6.88
N ASP A 151 1.82 8.46 -6.55
CA ASP A 151 2.87 9.44 -6.29
C ASP A 151 3.15 9.51 -4.78
N GLN A 152 4.42 9.37 -4.40
CA GLN A 152 4.84 9.49 -3.00
C GLN A 152 4.59 10.91 -2.43
N ALA A 153 4.64 11.95 -3.27
CA ALA A 153 4.41 13.33 -2.86
C ALA A 153 2.96 13.55 -2.40
N ASP A 154 2.01 12.85 -3.00
CA ASP A 154 0.61 12.87 -2.57
C ASP A 154 0.46 12.28 -1.15
N TYR A 155 1.12 11.16 -0.87
CA TYR A 155 1.04 10.53 0.45
C TYR A 155 1.65 11.40 1.54
N VAL A 156 2.82 11.99 1.26
CA VAL A 156 3.45 12.94 2.18
C VAL A 156 2.58 14.19 2.32
N GLY A 157 2.13 14.79 1.23
CA GLY A 157 1.40 16.06 1.23
C GLY A 157 -0.01 15.97 1.85
N TYR A 158 -0.72 14.86 1.63
CA TYR A 158 -2.06 14.67 2.16
C TYR A 158 -2.08 14.09 3.57
N TRP A 159 -1.25 13.09 3.89
CA TRP A 159 -1.43 12.28 5.10
C TRP A 159 -0.54 12.71 6.26
N LYS A 160 0.60 13.34 6.00
CA LYS A 160 1.52 13.77 7.06
C LYS A 160 0.83 14.73 8.04
N GLY A 161 0.93 14.42 9.34
CA GLY A 161 0.34 15.22 10.41
C GLY A 161 -1.18 15.12 10.52
N THR A 162 -1.85 14.20 9.82
CA THR A 162 -3.31 14.03 9.88
C THR A 162 -3.74 12.79 10.68
N LYS A 163 -5.05 12.67 10.92
CA LYS A 163 -5.64 11.48 11.55
C LYS A 163 -5.38 10.17 10.77
N THR A 164 -5.25 10.21 9.44
CA THR A 164 -4.84 9.06 8.62
C THR A 164 -3.44 8.56 9.01
N MET A 165 -2.43 9.44 9.06
CA MET A 165 -1.09 9.04 9.50
C MET A 165 -1.10 8.47 10.93
N ALA A 166 -1.85 9.11 11.84
CA ALA A 166 -2.00 8.59 13.20
C ALA A 166 -2.66 7.20 13.24
N ALA A 167 -3.67 6.96 12.40
CA ALA A 167 -4.32 5.65 12.28
C ALA A 167 -3.38 4.56 11.75
N ILE A 168 -2.56 4.87 10.73
CA ILE A 168 -1.56 3.93 10.19
C ILE A 168 -0.53 3.59 11.27
N ASN A 169 -0.01 4.59 11.99
CA ASN A 169 0.94 4.36 13.08
C ASN A 169 0.33 3.57 14.25
N TYR A 170 -0.96 3.77 14.55
CA TYR A 170 -1.69 2.94 15.50
C TYR A 170 -1.72 1.46 15.07
N LEU A 171 -1.99 1.18 13.79
CA LEU A 171 -1.96 -0.19 13.26
C LEU A 171 -0.58 -0.84 13.38
N LEU A 172 0.48 -0.08 13.08
CA LEU A 172 1.88 -0.53 13.14
C LEU A 172 2.36 -0.81 14.57
N ALA A 173 2.05 0.08 15.52
CA ALA A 173 2.67 0.08 16.84
C ALA A 173 1.78 -0.50 17.96
N GLU A 174 0.48 -0.24 17.92
CA GLU A 174 -0.45 -0.57 19.00
C GLU A 174 -1.32 -1.78 18.66
N LYS A 175 -2.06 -1.74 17.54
CA LYS A 175 -2.92 -2.86 17.13
C LYS A 175 -2.13 -4.05 16.59
N LYS A 176 -0.94 -3.80 16.02
CA LYS A 176 0.01 -4.82 15.55
C LYS A 176 -0.60 -5.77 14.50
N VAL A 177 -1.14 -5.17 13.44
CA VAL A 177 -1.66 -5.87 12.26
C VAL A 177 -0.64 -5.85 11.11
N PRO A 178 -0.76 -6.72 10.09
CA PRO A 178 0.07 -6.60 8.89
C PRO A 178 -0.20 -5.28 8.14
N VAL A 179 0.86 -4.50 7.90
CA VAL A 179 0.82 -3.26 7.11
C VAL A 179 1.84 -3.35 5.99
N GLY A 180 1.42 -3.13 4.76
CA GLY A 180 2.29 -3.25 3.59
C GLY A 180 2.07 -2.15 2.58
N GLY A 181 2.99 -2.00 1.64
CA GLY A 181 2.80 -1.10 0.51
C GLY A 181 3.66 -1.47 -0.69
N THR A 182 3.23 -0.98 -1.85
CA THR A 182 3.93 -1.19 -3.14
C THR A 182 4.33 0.14 -3.76
N SER A 183 5.50 0.20 -4.42
CA SER A 183 5.99 1.42 -5.08
C SER A 183 5.99 2.62 -4.11
N ALA A 184 5.26 3.72 -4.40
CA ALA A 184 5.13 4.86 -3.50
C ALA A 184 4.68 4.48 -2.06
N GLY A 185 3.81 3.47 -1.91
CA GLY A 185 3.41 2.97 -0.60
C GLY A 185 4.56 2.30 0.16
N ALA A 186 5.46 1.63 -0.55
CA ALA A 186 6.67 1.05 0.02
C ALA A 186 7.70 2.12 0.43
N ALA A 187 7.79 3.20 -0.35
CA ALA A 187 8.75 4.28 -0.14
C ALA A 187 8.53 5.07 1.17
N ILE A 188 7.29 5.12 1.67
CA ILE A 188 6.94 5.86 2.90
C ILE A 188 6.99 5.02 4.17
N LEU A 189 7.26 3.72 4.08
CA LEU A 189 7.34 2.82 5.25
C LEU A 189 8.64 2.98 6.05
N GLY A 190 9.71 3.44 5.41
CA GLY A 190 10.97 3.75 6.08
C GLY A 190 10.83 4.96 7.02
N ASN A 191 11.54 4.94 8.14
CA ASN A 191 11.59 6.11 9.03
C ASN A 191 12.27 7.31 8.34
N TYR A 192 13.20 7.03 7.44
CA TYR A 192 13.64 7.96 6.42
C TYR A 192 12.90 7.64 5.12
N TYR A 193 12.48 8.68 4.38
CA TYR A 193 11.76 8.49 3.13
C TYR A 193 12.14 9.56 2.12
N PHE A 194 12.11 9.20 0.84
CA PHE A 194 12.21 10.15 -0.27
C PHE A 194 10.85 10.80 -0.51
N SER A 195 10.71 12.11 -0.26
CA SER A 195 9.40 12.78 -0.32
C SER A 195 8.90 13.04 -1.74
N ALA A 196 9.82 13.17 -2.70
CA ALA A 196 9.58 13.55 -4.08
C ALA A 196 8.67 14.77 -4.29
N GLU A 197 8.60 15.69 -3.32
CA GLU A 197 7.77 16.91 -3.41
C GLU A 197 8.17 17.82 -4.60
N ARG A 198 9.34 17.59 -5.19
CA ARG A 198 9.83 18.26 -6.41
C ARG A 198 9.99 17.31 -7.60
N GLY A 199 9.26 16.19 -7.57
CA GLY A 199 9.33 15.12 -8.56
C GLY A 199 10.39 14.07 -8.23
N GLY A 200 10.47 13.04 -9.08
CA GLY A 200 11.47 11.99 -8.97
C GLY A 200 12.90 12.50 -9.22
N VAL A 201 13.88 11.73 -8.75
CA VAL A 201 15.31 11.97 -9.02
C VAL A 201 15.95 10.69 -9.56
N GLU A 202 16.68 10.85 -10.67
CA GLU A 202 17.48 9.80 -11.29
C GLU A 202 18.87 9.73 -10.64
N SER A 203 19.55 8.59 -10.74
CA SER A 203 20.87 8.40 -10.13
C SER A 203 21.90 9.40 -10.64
N ALA A 204 21.93 9.67 -11.95
CA ALA A 204 22.88 10.62 -12.54
C ALA A 204 22.74 12.03 -11.92
N ASP A 205 21.51 12.52 -11.76
CA ASP A 205 21.25 13.84 -11.17
C ASP A 205 21.65 13.89 -9.68
N ALA A 206 21.26 12.87 -8.92
CA ALA A 206 21.57 12.78 -7.48
C ALA A 206 23.08 12.67 -7.23
N LEU A 207 23.81 11.91 -8.07
CA LEU A 207 25.25 11.73 -7.96
C LEU A 207 26.02 12.98 -8.42
N ALA A 208 25.49 13.73 -9.38
CA ALA A 208 26.09 14.98 -9.85
C ALA A 208 25.94 16.13 -8.85
N ASN A 209 24.81 16.19 -8.12
CA ASN A 209 24.63 17.11 -7.00
C ASN A 209 23.79 16.47 -5.88
N PRO A 210 24.40 16.05 -4.76
CA PRO A 210 23.67 15.41 -3.67
C PRO A 210 22.72 16.36 -2.92
N TYR A 211 22.84 17.68 -3.11
CA TYR A 211 21.94 18.71 -2.56
C TYR A 211 21.02 19.34 -3.60
N GLY A 212 20.93 18.74 -4.80
CA GLY A 212 19.99 19.16 -5.83
C GLY A 212 18.55 19.20 -5.30
N GLN A 213 17.74 20.13 -5.81
CA GLN A 213 16.41 20.40 -5.26
C GLN A 213 15.46 19.19 -5.24
N ARG A 214 15.67 18.22 -6.14
CA ARG A 214 14.89 16.98 -6.19
C ARG A 214 15.38 15.90 -5.22
N VAL A 215 16.49 16.10 -4.51
CA VAL A 215 16.97 15.21 -3.45
C VAL A 215 16.33 15.65 -2.12
N SER A 216 15.08 15.26 -1.92
CA SER A 216 14.26 15.62 -0.75
C SER A 216 14.01 14.41 0.17
N ILE A 217 14.60 14.42 1.37
CA ILE A 217 14.54 13.31 2.33
C ILE A 217 13.84 13.79 3.60
N GLY A 218 12.73 13.13 3.95
CA GLY A 218 12.04 13.31 5.23
C GLY A 218 12.51 12.30 6.28
N ARG A 219 12.20 12.57 7.57
CA ARG A 219 12.60 11.71 8.69
C ARG A 219 11.66 11.81 9.89
N ASP A 220 11.39 10.67 10.55
CA ASP A 220 10.75 10.56 11.88
C ASP A 220 9.43 11.35 12.07
N ASP A 221 8.74 11.65 10.97
CA ASP A 221 7.59 12.53 10.95
C ASP A 221 6.45 12.05 10.04
N LEU A 222 6.50 10.78 9.60
CA LEU A 222 5.47 10.14 8.79
C LEU A 222 5.04 8.78 9.37
N LEU A 223 5.63 7.67 8.90
CA LEU A 223 5.32 6.32 9.40
C LEU A 223 6.43 5.79 10.31
N LYS A 224 6.04 5.03 11.33
CA LYS A 224 6.94 4.46 12.35
C LYS A 224 6.87 2.94 12.35
N ALA A 225 7.15 2.33 11.20
CA ALA A 225 7.09 0.89 11.05
C ALA A 225 8.17 0.17 11.90
N PRO A 226 7.81 -0.94 12.59
CA PRO A 226 8.78 -1.74 13.35
C PRO A 226 9.96 -2.20 12.48
N PHE A 227 11.15 -2.24 13.07
CA PHE A 227 12.43 -2.59 12.42
C PHE A 227 12.93 -1.62 11.34
N LEU A 228 12.20 -0.54 11.05
CA LEU A 228 12.55 0.44 10.01
C LEU A 228 12.97 1.81 10.58
N GLN A 229 13.21 1.92 11.89
CA GLN A 229 13.54 3.18 12.58
C GLN A 229 14.81 3.87 12.06
N ASN A 230 15.73 3.11 11.47
CA ASN A 230 16.98 3.62 10.91
C ASN A 230 17.16 3.20 9.44
N VAL A 231 16.04 3.02 8.72
CA VAL A 231 16.02 2.51 7.35
C VAL A 231 15.40 3.56 6.42
N ILE A 232 16.01 3.73 5.24
CA ILE A 232 15.35 4.31 4.06
C ILE A 232 14.95 3.20 3.09
N THR A 233 13.77 3.30 2.48
CA THR A 233 13.30 2.35 1.47
C THR A 233 13.39 2.90 0.05
N ASP A 234 13.68 2.03 -0.92
CA ASP A 234 13.60 2.32 -2.35
C ASP A 234 12.94 1.15 -3.11
N GLN A 235 12.45 1.41 -4.31
CA GLN A 235 11.51 0.58 -5.06
C GLN A 235 11.76 0.76 -6.56
N HIS A 236 11.19 -0.10 -7.43
CA HIS A 236 11.53 -0.21 -8.85
C HIS A 236 13.05 -0.20 -9.09
N PHE A 237 13.80 -0.86 -8.20
CA PHE A 237 15.16 -0.45 -7.90
C PHE A 237 16.12 -0.59 -9.08
N THR A 238 16.41 -1.82 -9.52
CA THR A 238 17.28 -2.04 -10.67
C THR A 238 16.62 -1.67 -11.99
N GLN A 239 15.29 -1.76 -12.08
CA GLN A 239 14.53 -1.42 -13.29
C GLN A 239 14.64 0.07 -13.66
N ARG A 240 15.00 0.93 -12.70
CA ARG A 240 15.13 2.38 -12.90
C ARG A 240 16.50 2.91 -12.50
N ASP A 241 17.52 2.06 -12.45
CA ASP A 241 18.91 2.44 -12.14
C ASP A 241 19.02 3.30 -10.87
N ARG A 242 18.42 2.85 -9.76
CA ARG A 242 18.29 3.65 -8.51
C ARG A 242 19.42 3.44 -7.50
N GLN A 243 20.46 2.69 -7.87
CA GLN A 243 21.60 2.39 -7.01
C GLN A 243 22.34 3.67 -6.59
N GLY A 244 22.62 4.55 -7.56
CA GLY A 244 23.30 5.82 -7.35
C GLY A 244 22.52 6.76 -6.42
N ARG A 245 21.23 6.99 -6.67
CA ARG A 245 20.40 7.85 -5.81
C ARG A 245 20.25 7.28 -4.40
N SER A 246 20.18 5.97 -4.24
CA SER A 246 20.12 5.34 -2.91
C SER A 246 21.42 5.55 -2.14
N ALA A 247 22.58 5.47 -2.81
CA ALA A 247 23.86 5.84 -2.20
C ALA A 247 23.88 7.32 -1.75
N VAL A 248 23.32 8.22 -2.57
CA VAL A 248 23.18 9.65 -2.22
C VAL A 248 22.25 9.83 -1.02
N PHE A 249 21.11 9.13 -0.96
CA PHE A 249 20.21 9.25 0.17
C PHE A 249 20.85 8.80 1.49
N LEU A 250 21.54 7.66 1.48
CA LEU A 250 22.31 7.18 2.63
C LEU A 250 23.38 8.20 3.05
N GLY A 251 24.14 8.73 2.07
CA GLY A 251 25.17 9.74 2.32
C GLY A 251 24.61 11.04 2.91
N ARG A 252 23.46 11.52 2.42
CA ARG A 252 22.75 12.69 2.97
C ARG A 252 22.33 12.46 4.41
N ILE A 253 21.73 11.30 4.72
CA ILE A 253 21.35 10.95 6.09
C ILE A 253 22.57 10.90 7.02
N MET A 254 23.68 10.30 6.56
CA MET A 254 24.92 10.26 7.34
C MET A 254 25.48 11.65 7.60
N LYS A 255 25.59 12.47 6.55
CA LYS A 255 26.22 13.79 6.62
C LYS A 255 25.36 14.80 7.37
N ASP A 256 24.09 14.94 7.00
CA ASP A 256 23.23 16.01 7.51
C ASP A 256 22.81 15.73 8.95
N TRP A 257 22.69 14.46 9.35
CA TRP A 257 22.09 14.07 10.62
C TRP A 257 23.01 13.26 11.53
N ASN A 258 24.25 13.00 11.12
CA ASN A 258 25.24 12.22 11.86
C ASN A 258 24.68 10.86 12.33
N LYS A 259 23.99 10.17 11.42
CA LYS A 259 23.42 8.82 11.61
C LYS A 259 24.21 7.80 10.79
N THR A 260 24.00 6.52 11.08
CA THR A 260 24.55 5.40 10.30
C THR A 260 23.36 4.59 9.76
N PRO A 261 22.70 5.05 8.68
CA PRO A 261 21.45 4.46 8.21
C PRO A 261 21.64 3.15 7.47
N TYR A 262 20.57 2.38 7.39
CA TYR A 262 20.43 1.24 6.49
C TYR A 262 19.53 1.58 5.32
N GLY A 263 19.66 0.84 4.23
CA GLY A 263 18.76 0.90 3.08
C GLY A 263 18.10 -0.45 2.81
N ILE A 264 16.82 -0.45 2.43
CA ILE A 264 16.16 -1.61 1.84
C ILE A 264 15.62 -1.17 0.49
N ALA A 265 16.18 -1.71 -0.59
CA ALA A 265 15.73 -1.42 -1.93
C ALA A 265 15.16 -2.67 -2.58
N VAL A 266 14.01 -2.56 -3.24
CA VAL A 266 13.27 -3.72 -3.74
C VAL A 266 13.00 -3.57 -5.24
N ASP A 267 13.35 -4.60 -6.00
CA ASP A 267 13.01 -4.66 -7.43
C ASP A 267 11.51 -4.82 -7.67
N GLU A 268 11.07 -4.48 -8.87
CA GLU A 268 9.72 -4.83 -9.32
C GLU A 268 9.43 -6.33 -9.17
N LYS A 269 8.16 -6.68 -8.92
CA LYS A 269 7.71 -8.07 -8.75
C LYS A 269 8.46 -8.82 -7.64
N THR A 270 8.92 -8.08 -6.64
CA THR A 270 9.59 -8.58 -5.43
C THR A 270 9.05 -7.84 -4.20
N ALA A 271 9.05 -8.51 -3.06
CA ALA A 271 8.67 -7.94 -1.78
C ALA A 271 9.60 -8.42 -0.67
N VAL A 272 9.79 -7.58 0.35
CA VAL A 272 10.41 -7.93 1.63
C VAL A 272 9.32 -7.98 2.69
N CYS A 273 9.08 -9.15 3.25
CA CYS A 273 8.09 -9.40 4.29
C CYS A 273 8.77 -9.56 5.66
N ILE A 274 8.64 -8.58 6.54
CA ILE A 274 9.27 -8.55 7.86
C ILE A 274 8.25 -9.00 8.91
N ASP A 275 8.51 -10.11 9.59
CA ASP A 275 7.64 -10.60 10.65
C ASP A 275 7.80 -9.85 11.99
N ALA A 276 6.95 -10.20 12.97
CA ALA A 276 6.96 -9.60 14.30
C ALA A 276 8.28 -9.77 15.08
N ASN A 277 9.14 -10.70 14.67
CA ASN A 277 10.44 -10.97 15.29
C ASN A 277 11.59 -10.28 14.54
N GLY A 278 11.28 -9.49 13.50
CA GLY A 278 12.28 -8.82 12.68
C GLY A 278 12.97 -9.76 11.72
N MET A 279 12.37 -10.91 11.40
CA MET A 279 12.88 -11.78 10.35
C MET A 279 12.19 -11.43 9.05
N ALA A 280 12.98 -10.91 8.11
CA ALA A 280 12.55 -10.63 6.76
C ALA A 280 12.64 -11.88 5.89
N GLU A 281 11.69 -12.03 4.98
CA GLU A 281 11.68 -13.00 3.90
C GLU A 281 11.51 -12.26 2.57
N VAL A 282 12.36 -12.57 1.58
CA VAL A 282 12.26 -11.97 0.24
C VAL A 282 11.43 -12.88 -0.65
N LEU A 283 10.31 -12.37 -1.15
CA LEU A 283 9.38 -13.10 -2.01
C LEU A 283 9.30 -12.47 -3.40
N GLY A 284 9.05 -13.27 -4.42
CA GLY A 284 8.84 -12.81 -5.79
C GLY A 284 9.92 -13.26 -6.75
N THR A 285 10.05 -12.56 -7.88
CA THR A 285 10.80 -13.04 -9.05
C THR A 285 12.16 -12.37 -9.25
N ASN A 286 12.39 -11.19 -8.65
CA ASN A 286 13.66 -10.47 -8.74
C ASN A 286 14.36 -10.43 -7.37
N ARG A 287 15.10 -9.36 -7.07
CA ARG A 287 15.93 -9.25 -5.87
C ARG A 287 15.47 -8.13 -4.93
N ALA A 288 15.84 -8.28 -3.67
CA ALA A 288 15.87 -7.19 -2.70
C ALA A 288 17.31 -6.96 -2.23
N PHE A 289 17.63 -5.71 -1.90
CA PHE A 289 18.96 -5.24 -1.59
C PHE A 289 18.96 -4.59 -0.21
N PHE A 290 19.85 -5.06 0.66
CA PHE A 290 20.04 -4.56 2.01
C PHE A 290 21.37 -3.80 2.04
N LEU A 291 21.29 -2.50 2.24
CA LEU A 291 22.41 -1.56 2.15
C LEU A 291 22.87 -1.19 3.57
N LYS A 292 24.13 -1.46 3.88
CA LYS A 292 24.72 -1.25 5.20
C LYS A 292 25.83 -0.21 5.13
N THR A 293 25.63 0.89 5.85
CA THR A 293 26.63 1.95 6.00
C THR A 293 27.48 1.73 7.26
N ASP A 294 28.63 2.39 7.30
CA ASP A 294 29.56 2.38 8.43
C ASP A 294 29.87 3.83 8.82
N GLY A 295 29.62 4.20 10.07
CA GLY A 295 29.79 5.57 10.56
C GLY A 295 31.23 6.09 10.48
N SER A 296 32.22 5.20 10.37
CA SER A 296 33.63 5.55 10.14
C SER A 296 33.96 5.86 8.69
N LYS A 297 33.14 5.39 7.74
CA LYS A 297 33.36 5.51 6.30
C LYS A 297 32.58 6.68 5.71
N LYS A 298 32.93 7.89 6.10
CA LYS A 298 32.28 9.10 5.56
C LYS A 298 32.69 9.34 4.10
N ALA A 299 31.81 9.97 3.33
CA ALA A 299 32.11 10.40 1.96
C ALA A 299 33.20 11.48 1.95
N GLU A 300 34.14 11.36 1.02
CA GLU A 300 35.27 12.27 0.84
C GLU A 300 34.82 13.61 0.21
N VAL A 301 33.88 13.58 -0.73
CA VAL A 301 33.25 14.76 -1.33
C VAL A 301 31.74 14.57 -1.34
N PHE A 302 31.03 15.47 -0.67
CA PHE A 302 29.57 15.39 -0.55
C PHE A 302 28.99 16.78 -0.32
N GLU A 303 29.12 17.69 -1.29
CA GLU A 303 28.80 19.11 -1.13
C GLU A 303 27.80 19.56 -2.20
N ASP A 304 27.11 20.67 -1.95
CA ASP A 304 26.19 21.22 -2.95
C ASP A 304 26.94 21.65 -4.22
N GLY A 305 26.36 21.33 -5.37
CA GLY A 305 26.90 21.63 -6.69
C GLY A 305 28.13 20.81 -7.09
N LYS A 306 28.56 19.82 -6.29
CA LYS A 306 29.70 18.97 -6.61
C LYS A 306 29.29 17.50 -6.78
N PRO A 307 29.86 16.79 -7.77
CA PRO A 307 29.69 15.35 -7.90
C PRO A 307 30.16 14.62 -6.64
N VAL A 308 29.40 13.61 -6.24
CA VAL A 308 29.71 12.79 -5.05
C VAL A 308 31.00 12.02 -5.25
N THR A 309 31.85 11.99 -4.21
CA THR A 309 32.89 10.99 -4.04
C THR A 309 32.70 10.35 -2.67
N TRP A 310 32.31 9.08 -2.68
CA TRP A 310 32.21 8.21 -1.52
C TRP A 310 32.90 6.89 -1.87
N ASN A 311 34.23 6.90 -1.81
CA ASN A 311 35.07 5.80 -2.30
C ASN A 311 35.36 4.79 -1.18
N ASN A 312 36.01 5.24 -0.10
CA ASN A 312 36.49 4.42 1.00
C ASN A 312 37.23 3.16 0.51
N GLY A 313 38.14 3.33 -0.45
CA GLY A 313 38.89 2.23 -1.06
C GLY A 313 38.01 1.23 -1.81
N GLY A 314 36.93 1.69 -2.44
CA GLY A 314 35.92 0.85 -3.10
C GLY A 314 34.90 0.22 -2.16
N LYS A 315 34.93 0.54 -0.86
CA LYS A 315 34.19 -0.17 0.21
C LYS A 315 33.28 0.74 1.03
N ALA A 316 32.64 1.72 0.40
CA ALA A 316 31.80 2.70 1.07
C ALA A 316 30.51 2.12 1.66
N ILE A 317 29.78 1.30 0.88
CA ILE A 317 28.50 0.71 1.31
C ILE A 317 28.56 -0.80 1.10
N GLU A 318 28.30 -1.58 2.14
CA GLU A 318 28.15 -3.03 2.02
C GLU A 318 26.74 -3.34 1.51
N VAL A 319 26.62 -4.19 0.51
CA VAL A 319 25.33 -4.58 -0.03
C VAL A 319 25.18 -6.09 0.02
N THR A 320 24.04 -6.52 0.55
CA THR A 320 23.56 -7.90 0.43
C THR A 320 22.36 -7.92 -0.51
N ALA A 321 22.45 -8.67 -1.60
CA ALA A 321 21.31 -8.91 -2.48
C ALA A 321 20.78 -10.34 -2.32
N ILE A 322 19.46 -10.47 -2.21
CA ILE A 322 18.76 -11.73 -2.00
C ILE A 322 17.71 -11.87 -3.09
N ALA A 323 17.73 -12.99 -3.82
CA ALA A 323 16.72 -13.32 -4.81
C ALA A 323 15.46 -13.86 -4.12
N GLY A 324 14.28 -13.43 -4.58
CA GLY A 324 12.99 -13.92 -4.05
C GLY A 324 12.74 -15.40 -4.32
N THR A 325 13.46 -15.99 -5.28
CA THR A 325 13.40 -17.42 -5.62
C THR A 325 14.41 -18.27 -4.86
N ALA A 326 15.25 -17.67 -4.01
CA ALA A 326 16.26 -18.41 -3.27
C ALA A 326 15.63 -19.24 -2.15
N THR A 327 16.13 -20.46 -1.92
CA THR A 327 15.67 -21.32 -0.81
C THR A 327 15.98 -20.73 0.57
N ASN A 328 17.05 -19.92 0.66
CA ASN A 328 17.48 -19.24 1.89
C ASN A 328 17.34 -17.72 1.73
N ASN A 329 16.11 -17.26 1.54
CA ASN A 329 15.74 -15.85 1.27
C ASN A 329 15.47 -15.02 2.54
N ARG A 330 16.01 -15.43 3.70
CA ARG A 330 15.72 -14.78 5.00
C ARG A 330 16.83 -13.85 5.46
N PHE A 331 16.45 -12.74 6.09
CA PHE A 331 17.35 -11.69 6.56
C PHE A 331 16.93 -11.17 7.95
N ASN A 332 17.87 -11.08 8.89
CA ASN A 332 17.62 -10.61 10.25
C ASN A 332 17.73 -9.09 10.31
N MET A 333 16.61 -8.41 10.55
CA MET A 333 16.54 -6.95 10.63
C MET A 333 17.20 -6.36 11.89
N THR A 334 17.35 -7.16 12.96
CA THR A 334 17.97 -6.70 14.21
C THR A 334 19.49 -6.64 14.10
N THR A 335 20.10 -7.67 13.50
CA THR A 335 21.55 -7.71 13.25
C THR A 335 21.93 -7.07 11.90
N PHE A 336 20.94 -6.86 11.05
CA PHE A 336 21.08 -6.43 9.65
C PHE A 336 22.03 -7.36 8.87
N GLU A 337 21.78 -8.67 8.95
CA GLU A 337 22.57 -9.72 8.29
C GLU A 337 21.68 -10.84 7.73
N PRO A 338 22.10 -11.56 6.68
CA PRO A 338 21.42 -12.76 6.22
C PRO A 338 21.27 -13.81 7.33
N ALA A 339 20.15 -14.54 7.33
CA ALA A 339 19.90 -15.60 8.30
C ALA A 339 20.67 -16.89 8.00
N SER A 340 21.21 -17.03 6.78
CA SER A 340 22.04 -18.14 6.33
C SER A 340 23.37 -17.62 5.80
N THR A 341 24.33 -18.51 5.56
CA THR A 341 25.58 -18.19 4.86
C THR A 341 25.53 -18.47 3.35
N ALA A 342 24.38 -18.92 2.82
CA ALA A 342 24.23 -19.37 1.43
C ALA A 342 22.99 -18.79 0.76
N GLY A 343 23.06 -18.57 -0.56
CA GLY A 343 21.91 -18.13 -1.37
C GLY A 343 21.73 -16.62 -1.52
N TRP A 344 22.79 -15.85 -1.27
CA TRP A 344 22.81 -14.39 -1.41
C TRP A 344 24.12 -13.91 -2.03
N GLU A 345 24.10 -12.70 -2.57
CA GLU A 345 25.25 -12.03 -3.12
C GLU A 345 25.70 -10.91 -2.18
N LYS A 346 27.00 -10.77 -1.96
CA LYS A 346 27.56 -9.63 -1.24
C LYS A 346 28.62 -8.92 -2.06
N TYR A 347 28.55 -7.61 -2.06
CA TYR A 347 29.47 -6.74 -2.77
C TYR A 347 29.56 -5.37 -2.08
N TRP A 348 30.52 -4.58 -2.52
CA TRP A 348 30.68 -3.19 -2.09
C TRP A 348 30.24 -2.24 -3.18
N TRP A 349 29.61 -1.14 -2.78
CA TRP A 349 29.43 0.02 -3.63
C TRP A 349 30.40 1.13 -3.23
N SER A 350 30.76 1.92 -4.24
CA SER A 350 31.49 3.17 -4.09
C SER A 350 31.10 4.14 -5.19
N VAL A 351 31.33 5.43 -4.94
CA VAL A 351 31.11 6.49 -5.92
C VAL A 351 32.38 7.32 -6.05
N VAL A 352 32.84 7.57 -7.27
CA VAL A 352 33.99 8.44 -7.55
C VAL A 352 33.63 9.47 -8.59
N ASN A 353 33.67 10.75 -8.21
CA ASN A 353 33.36 11.87 -9.09
C ASN A 353 32.00 11.70 -9.82
N GLY A 354 30.96 11.34 -9.07
CA GLY A 354 29.60 11.11 -9.59
C GLY A 354 29.41 9.77 -10.31
N ASN A 355 30.45 8.93 -10.44
CA ASN A 355 30.34 7.61 -11.06
C ASN A 355 30.18 6.54 -10.00
N TRP A 356 29.01 5.91 -9.95
CA TRP A 356 28.75 4.77 -9.08
C TRP A 356 29.41 3.50 -9.64
N SER A 357 29.90 2.64 -8.76
CA SER A 357 30.49 1.35 -9.11
C SER A 357 30.18 0.28 -8.07
N GLN A 358 30.19 -0.96 -8.53
CA GLN A 358 30.07 -2.16 -7.71
C GLN A 358 31.34 -3.00 -7.83
N SER A 359 31.82 -3.53 -6.71
CA SER A 359 32.97 -4.45 -6.65
C SER A 359 32.67 -5.65 -5.76
N ALA A 360 33.24 -6.81 -6.07
CA ALA A 360 33.08 -8.01 -5.25
C ALA A 360 33.62 -7.79 -3.82
N ARG A 361 33.00 -8.45 -2.83
CA ARG A 361 33.36 -8.29 -1.41
C ARG A 361 34.75 -8.80 -1.08
#